data_AF-A0A2V5RF44-F1
#
_entry.id   AF-A0A2V5RF44-F1
#
_cell.length_a   1.000
_cell.length_b   1.000
_cell.length_c   1.000
_cell.angle_alpha   90.00
_cell.angle_beta   90.00
_cell.angle_gamma   90.00
#
_symmetry.space_group_name_H-M   'P 1'
#
loop_
_entity.id
_entity.type
_entity.pdbx_description
1 polymer ?
#
loop_
_entity_poly.entity_id
_entity_poly.type
_entity_poly.pdbx_seq_one_letter_code
_entity_poly.pdbx_strand_id
1 'polypeptide(L)'
;MELRALHLNLDDAWQDEPLRLPIVNAREWGPQLRFSAPPRLIERFYRDHEAHMAAPFVLYGSGDFHHLTALRLRRIPGPMVLVSFDNHPDWDVRPPKWACGAWVNRVLEFPHIKHVAVWGCGNFECWWPHQIFGNRRA
;
A
#
# COMPACT_ATOMS: atom_id res chain seq x y z
N MET A 1 17.88 -14.62 10.53
CA MET A 1 17.11 -15.40 9.55
C MET A 1 16.30 -14.40 8.75
N GLU A 2 16.47 -14.35 7.43
CA GLU A 2 15.77 -13.38 6.57
C GLU A 2 14.29 -13.77 6.46
N LEU A 3 13.37 -12.87 6.82
CA LEU A 3 11.93 -13.14 6.77
C LEU A 3 11.46 -13.11 5.31
N ARG A 4 11.15 -14.29 4.73
CA ARG A 4 10.62 -14.39 3.36
C ARG A 4 9.15 -13.97 3.26
N ALA A 5 8.38 -14.20 4.32
CA ALA A 5 6.96 -13.90 4.40
C ALA A 5 6.58 -13.53 5.84
N LEU A 6 5.64 -12.59 6.02
CA LEU A 6 5.16 -12.19 7.34
C LEU A 6 3.68 -11.75 7.32
N HIS A 7 3.01 -11.86 8.45
CA HIS A 7 1.70 -11.27 8.70
C HIS A 7 1.85 -10.08 9.67
N LEU A 8 1.69 -8.86 9.16
CA LEU A 8 1.64 -7.65 9.99
C LEU A 8 0.19 -7.40 10.41
N ASN A 9 -0.14 -7.80 11.63
CA ASN A 9 -1.49 -7.77 12.15
C ASN A 9 -1.88 -6.34 12.58
N LEU A 10 -2.73 -5.69 11.80
CA LEU A 10 -3.22 -4.33 12.03
C LEU A 10 -4.62 -4.29 12.68
N ASP A 11 -5.45 -5.33 12.47
CA ASP A 11 -6.86 -5.31 12.83
C ASP A 11 -7.52 -6.70 13.02
N ASP A 12 -6.72 -7.74 13.24
CA ASP A 12 -7.16 -9.12 13.45
C ASP A 12 -7.97 -9.73 12.29
N ALA A 13 -7.90 -9.17 11.08
CA ALA A 13 -8.64 -9.63 9.90
C ALA A 13 -8.42 -11.12 9.53
N TRP A 14 -7.30 -11.69 9.96
CA TRP A 14 -6.88 -13.06 9.65
C TRP A 14 -6.64 -13.92 10.91
N GLN A 15 -7.22 -13.57 12.05
CA GLN A 15 -6.93 -14.20 13.34
C GLN A 15 -7.22 -15.72 13.37
N ASP A 16 -8.24 -16.18 12.65
CA ASP A 16 -8.70 -17.58 12.65
C ASP A 16 -8.14 -18.38 11.46
N GLU A 17 -7.36 -17.74 10.59
CA GLU A 17 -6.86 -18.34 9.37
C GLU A 17 -5.51 -19.04 9.59
N PRO A 18 -5.34 -20.30 9.14
CA PRO A 18 -4.12 -21.07 9.37
C PRO A 18 -3.00 -20.67 8.39
N LEU A 19 -2.65 -19.39 8.35
CA LEU A 19 -1.72 -18.81 7.39
C LEU A 19 -0.27 -19.31 7.52
N ARG A 20 0.10 -19.84 8.69
CA ARG A 20 1.47 -20.31 9.00
C ARG A 20 2.56 -19.27 8.72
N LEU A 21 2.24 -17.98 8.89
CA LEU A 21 3.18 -16.86 8.76
C LEU A 21 3.63 -16.36 10.13
N PRO A 22 4.90 -15.94 10.31
CA PRO A 22 5.30 -15.17 11.48
C PRO A 22 4.44 -13.92 11.64
N ILE A 23 3.91 -13.69 12.85
CA ILE A 23 3.00 -12.58 13.14
C ILE A 23 3.77 -11.46 13.84
N VAL A 24 3.64 -10.24 13.32
CA VAL A 24 4.05 -9.00 13.99
C VAL A 24 2.78 -8.27 14.40
N ASN A 25 2.60 -8.04 15.70
CA ASN A 25 1.46 -7.32 16.22
C ASN A 25 1.66 -5.82 16.07
N ALA A 26 0.82 -5.18 15.26
CA ALA A 26 0.81 -3.73 15.02
C ALA A 26 -0.60 -3.14 15.22
N ARG A 27 -1.46 -3.80 16.01
CA ARG A 27 -2.87 -3.42 16.15
C ARG A 27 -3.10 -2.03 16.71
N GLU A 28 -2.16 -1.51 17.51
CA GLU A 28 -2.20 -0.13 17.98
C GLU A 28 -2.21 0.89 16.84
N TRP A 29 -1.68 0.52 15.67
CA TRP A 29 -1.65 1.36 14.47
C TRP A 29 -2.93 1.29 13.65
N GLY A 30 -3.68 0.19 13.75
CA GLY A 30 -4.88 -0.07 12.94
C GLY A 30 -5.85 1.13 12.89
N PRO A 31 -6.42 1.56 14.02
CA PRO A 31 -7.37 2.69 14.03
C PRO A 31 -6.79 4.00 13.49
N GLN A 32 -5.48 4.19 13.59
CA GLN A 32 -4.83 5.44 13.21
C GLN A 32 -4.44 5.48 11.72
N LEU A 33 -4.27 4.32 11.09
CA LEU A 33 -3.87 4.18 9.69
C LEU A 33 -5.01 3.81 8.77
N ARG A 34 -6.15 3.33 9.28
CA ARG A 34 -7.26 2.81 8.47
C ARG A 34 -7.77 3.85 7.47
N PHE A 35 -7.89 3.45 6.20
CA PHE A 35 -8.23 4.24 5.02
C PHE A 35 -7.25 5.36 4.65
N SER A 36 -6.80 6.15 5.62
CA SER A 36 -5.90 7.28 5.39
C SER A 36 -5.22 7.74 6.68
N ALA A 37 -4.04 8.35 6.55
CA ALA A 37 -3.31 8.95 7.65
C ALA A 37 -2.50 10.19 7.24
N PRO A 38 -2.21 11.11 8.19
CA PRO A 38 -1.33 12.23 7.92
C PRO A 38 0.12 11.74 7.70
N PRO A 39 0.92 12.43 6.86
CA PRO A 39 2.30 12.01 6.57
C PRO A 39 3.16 11.76 7.81
N ARG A 40 3.03 12.56 8.86
CA ARG A 40 3.78 12.38 10.11
C ARG A 40 3.55 11.01 10.77
N LEU A 41 2.31 10.53 10.73
CA LEU A 41 1.97 9.23 11.31
C LEU A 41 2.46 8.09 10.42
N ILE A 42 2.35 8.25 9.10
CA ILE A 42 2.88 7.31 8.11
C ILE A 42 4.39 7.13 8.27
N GLU A 43 5.15 8.22 8.38
CA GLU A 43 6.60 8.16 8.58
C GLU A 43 6.96 7.52 9.93
N ARG A 44 6.19 7.78 10.99
CA ARG A 44 6.41 7.14 12.29
C ARG A 44 6.20 5.63 12.18
N PHE A 45 5.07 5.20 11.61
CA PHE A 45 4.77 3.80 11.37
C PHE A 45 5.86 3.12 10.52
N TYR A 46 6.31 3.77 9.44
CA TYR A 46 7.36 3.24 8.57
C TYR A 46 8.66 3.02 9.33
N ARG A 47 9.11 3.98 10.15
CA ARG A 47 10.32 3.80 10.97
C ARG A 47 10.20 2.61 11.93
N ASP A 48 9.03 2.45 12.55
CA ASP A 48 8.81 1.41 13.55
C ASP A 48 8.68 0.01 12.90
N HIS A 49 8.33 -0.07 11.61
CA HIS A 49 8.06 -1.33 10.90
C HIS A 49 8.88 -1.51 9.62
N GLU A 50 9.94 -0.72 9.40
CA GLU A 50 10.73 -0.72 8.16
C GLU A 50 11.27 -2.12 7.83
N ALA A 51 11.83 -2.79 8.84
CA ALA A 51 12.37 -4.15 8.68
C ALA A 51 11.29 -5.18 8.31
N HIS A 52 10.06 -5.02 8.82
CA HIS A 52 8.93 -5.88 8.49
C HIS A 52 8.46 -5.63 7.05
N MET A 53 8.35 -4.37 6.66
CA MET A 53 7.93 -3.97 5.31
C MET A 53 8.89 -4.42 4.21
N ALA A 54 10.15 -4.69 4.55
CA ALA A 54 11.17 -5.20 3.64
C ALA A 54 11.04 -6.70 3.31
N ALA A 55 10.18 -7.46 4.01
CA ALA A 55 9.97 -8.86 3.65
C ALA A 55 9.39 -8.98 2.22
N PRO A 56 9.82 -9.98 1.42
CA PRO A 56 9.31 -10.18 0.06
C PRO A 56 7.79 -10.31 0.00
N PHE A 57 7.21 -11.05 0.95
CA PHE A 57 5.76 -11.19 1.10
C PHE A 57 5.29 -10.64 2.46
N VAL A 58 4.31 -9.73 2.43
CA VAL A 58 3.69 -9.18 3.64
C VAL A 58 2.20 -9.21 3.44
N LEU A 59 1.49 -9.91 4.31
CA LEU A 59 0.05 -9.86 4.46
C LEU A 59 -0.28 -8.89 5.61
N TYR A 60 -1.23 -7.98 5.42
CA TYR A 60 -1.61 -7.03 6.47
C TYR A 60 -3.02 -6.47 6.28
N GLY A 61 -3.74 -6.32 7.39
CA GLY A 61 -5.04 -5.66 7.45
C GLY A 61 -6.19 -6.41 6.74
N SER A 62 -7.39 -5.84 6.83
CA SER A 62 -8.60 -6.27 6.11
C SER A 62 -8.75 -5.67 4.70
N GLY A 63 -7.71 -5.00 4.19
CA GLY A 63 -7.69 -4.40 2.85
C GLY A 63 -7.84 -2.87 2.82
N ASP A 64 -8.37 -2.26 3.89
CA ASP A 64 -8.46 -0.81 4.07
C ASP A 64 -7.16 -0.14 4.57
N PHE A 65 -6.04 -0.82 4.35
CA PHE A 65 -4.68 -0.36 4.67
C PHE A 65 -3.74 -0.37 3.44
N HIS A 66 -4.24 -0.70 2.25
CA HIS A 66 -3.37 -0.97 1.09
C HIS A 66 -2.48 0.21 0.66
N HIS A 67 -2.79 1.44 1.09
CA HIS A 67 -1.92 2.60 0.91
C HIS A 67 -0.53 2.46 1.55
N LEU A 68 -0.39 1.57 2.54
CA LEU A 68 0.91 1.23 3.14
C LEU A 68 1.83 0.47 2.15
N THR A 69 1.30 -0.06 1.03
CA THR A 69 2.10 -0.68 -0.03
C THR A 69 3.16 0.27 -0.57
N ALA A 70 2.85 1.57 -0.71
CA ALA A 70 3.81 2.57 -1.16
C ALA A 70 5.07 2.62 -0.27
N LEU A 71 4.96 2.35 1.03
CA LEU A 71 6.11 2.35 1.94
C LEU A 71 7.09 1.21 1.65
N ARG A 72 6.58 0.03 1.26
CA ARG A 72 7.42 -1.14 0.96
C ARG A 72 8.35 -0.88 -0.22
N LEU A 73 7.87 -0.14 -1.21
CA LEU A 73 8.62 0.15 -2.43
C LEU A 73 9.86 1.04 -2.20
N ARG A 74 9.95 1.73 -1.05
CA ARG A 74 11.13 2.53 -0.69
C ARG A 74 12.40 1.69 -0.52
N ARG A 75 12.27 0.41 -0.16
CA ARG A 75 13.40 -0.48 0.17
C ARG A 75 13.82 -1.39 -0.98
N ILE A 76 13.00 -1.51 -2.02
CA ILE A 76 13.30 -2.43 -3.11
C ILE A 76 14.23 -1.70 -4.11
N PRO A 77 15.48 -2.18 -4.26
CA PRO A 77 16.45 -1.48 -5.09
C PRO A 77 16.21 -1.71 -6.59
N GLY A 78 16.66 -0.75 -7.39
CA GLY A 78 16.70 -0.86 -8.85
C GLY A 78 15.39 -0.50 -9.55
N PRO A 79 15.43 -0.34 -10.89
CA PRO A 79 14.25 -0.03 -11.69
C PRO A 79 13.15 -1.10 -11.53
N MET A 80 11.90 -0.66 -11.35
CA MET A 80 10.77 -1.56 -11.07
C MET A 80 9.54 -1.21 -11.92
N VAL A 81 8.81 -2.26 -12.31
CA VAL A 81 7.40 -2.17 -12.73
C VAL A 81 6.52 -2.69 -11.61
N LEU A 82 5.57 -1.87 -11.16
CA LEU A 82 4.56 -2.26 -10.20
C LEU A 82 3.33 -2.78 -10.96
N VAL A 83 2.85 -3.97 -10.59
CA VAL A 83 1.57 -4.50 -11.04
C VAL A 83 0.64 -4.60 -9.83
N SER A 84 -0.40 -3.78 -9.80
CA SER A 84 -1.45 -3.82 -8.78
C SER A 84 -2.63 -4.64 -9.28
N PHE A 85 -3.08 -5.61 -8.49
CA PHE A 85 -4.32 -6.33 -8.74
C PHE A 85 -5.41 -5.71 -7.87
N ASP A 86 -6.17 -4.79 -8.43
CA ASP A 86 -7.20 -4.04 -7.71
C ASP A 86 -8.36 -3.68 -8.64
N ASN A 87 -9.55 -3.53 -8.06
CA ASN A 87 -10.72 -2.99 -8.74
C ASN A 87 -10.65 -1.47 -8.90
N HIS A 88 -9.82 -0.78 -8.09
CA HIS A 88 -9.63 0.67 -8.07
C HIS A 88 -8.26 1.06 -8.64
N PRO A 89 -8.14 2.22 -9.28
CA PRO A 89 -6.85 2.71 -9.76
C PRO A 89 -5.99 3.36 -8.67
N ASP A 90 -6.59 3.80 -7.56
CA ASP A 90 -5.93 4.42 -6.41
C ASP A 90 -5.01 5.62 -6.74
N TRP A 91 -5.38 6.37 -7.78
CA TRP A 91 -4.62 7.51 -8.30
C TRP A 91 -5.29 8.86 -8.09
N ASP A 92 -6.30 8.96 -7.21
CA ASP A 92 -7.02 10.21 -6.97
C ASP A 92 -6.06 11.29 -6.45
N VAL A 93 -6.05 12.45 -7.10
CA VAL A 93 -5.18 13.59 -6.75
C VAL A 93 -5.75 14.48 -5.64
N ARG A 94 -7.01 14.30 -5.25
CA ARG A 94 -7.73 15.21 -4.33
C ARG A 94 -7.39 15.03 -2.84
N PRO A 95 -7.20 13.82 -2.28
CA PRO A 95 -6.88 13.74 -0.86
C PRO A 95 -5.43 14.19 -0.62
N PRO A 96 -5.19 15.21 0.21
CA PRO A 96 -3.83 15.67 0.53
C PRO A 96 -3.10 14.72 1.49
N LYS A 97 -3.77 13.65 1.93
CA LYS A 97 -3.27 12.66 2.89
C LYS A 97 -2.77 11.41 2.16
N TRP A 98 -1.99 10.60 2.86
CA TRP A 98 -1.78 9.22 2.44
C TRP A 98 -3.11 8.50 2.59
N ALA A 99 -3.64 7.98 1.50
CA ALA A 99 -4.97 7.41 1.47
C ALA A 99 -5.01 6.24 0.49
N CYS A 100 -5.89 5.29 0.77
CA CYS A 100 -6.19 4.14 -0.09
C CYS A 100 -6.49 4.60 -1.53
N GLY A 101 -7.44 5.50 -1.77
CA GLY A 101 -7.73 5.95 -3.14
C GLY A 101 -6.66 6.78 -3.86
N ALA A 102 -5.48 7.02 -3.27
CA ALA A 102 -4.46 7.91 -3.81
C ALA A 102 -3.01 7.42 -3.67
N TRP A 103 -2.79 6.18 -3.21
CA TRP A 103 -1.43 5.72 -2.88
C TRP A 103 -0.55 5.54 -4.11
N VAL A 104 -1.13 5.27 -5.28
CA VAL A 104 -0.37 5.15 -6.53
C VAL A 104 0.37 6.45 -6.83
N ASN A 105 -0.20 7.60 -6.47
CA ASN A 105 0.49 8.89 -6.59
C ASN A 105 1.76 8.97 -5.74
N ARG A 106 1.77 8.38 -4.55
CA ARG A 106 2.96 8.32 -3.67
C ARG A 106 4.06 7.44 -4.27
N VAL A 107 3.66 6.39 -4.99
CA VAL A 107 4.61 5.48 -5.65
C VAL A 107 5.24 6.14 -6.87
N LEU A 108 4.46 6.88 -7.66
CA LEU A 108 4.93 7.57 -8.86
C LEU A 108 5.90 8.72 -8.54
N GLU A 109 5.98 9.15 -7.28
CA GLU A 109 7.01 10.08 -6.79
C GLU A 109 8.41 9.42 -6.70
N PHE A 110 8.50 8.09 -6.74
CA PHE A 110 9.77 7.37 -6.61
C PHE A 110 10.49 7.18 -7.96
N PRO A 111 11.75 7.63 -8.11
CA PRO A 111 12.44 7.66 -9.41
C PRO A 111 12.79 6.26 -9.98
N HIS A 112 12.81 5.23 -9.12
CA HIS A 112 13.08 3.85 -9.53
C HIS A 112 11.82 3.12 -10.03
N ILE A 113 10.63 3.63 -9.77
CA ILE A 113 9.40 3.08 -10.35
C ILE A 113 9.26 3.60 -11.78
N LYS A 114 9.26 2.69 -12.76
CA LYS A 114 9.23 3.01 -14.19
C LYS A 114 7.83 2.93 -14.78
N HIS A 115 6.98 2.09 -14.19
CA HIS A 115 5.62 1.90 -14.66
C HIS A 115 4.75 1.35 -13.53
N VAL A 116 3.48 1.73 -13.53
CA VAL A 116 2.45 1.16 -12.66
C VAL A 116 1.32 0.67 -13.55
N ALA A 117 1.04 -0.62 -13.51
CA ALA A 117 -0.09 -1.23 -14.21
C ALA A 117 -1.12 -1.71 -13.19
N VAL A 118 -2.40 -1.40 -13.41
CA VAL A 118 -3.51 -1.89 -12.59
C VAL A 118 -4.30 -2.92 -13.38
N TRP A 119 -4.38 -4.14 -12.87
CA TRP A 119 -5.08 -5.26 -13.51
C TRP A 119 -6.32 -5.62 -12.70
N GLY A 120 -7.45 -5.75 -13.39
CA GLY A 120 -8.75 -6.01 -12.75
C GLY A 120 -9.55 -4.75 -12.39
N CYS A 121 -9.13 -3.55 -12.84
CA CYS A 121 -9.86 -2.31 -12.56
C CYS A 121 -11.23 -2.30 -13.26
N GLY A 122 -12.29 -2.59 -12.51
CA GLY A 122 -13.68 -2.49 -12.94
C GLY A 122 -14.34 -1.18 -12.51
N ASN A 123 -13.70 -0.38 -11.65
CA ASN A 123 -14.26 0.88 -11.19
C ASN A 123 -14.36 1.90 -12.35
N PHE A 124 -15.44 2.70 -12.34
CA PHE A 124 -15.74 3.72 -13.34
C PHE A 124 -14.60 4.73 -13.55
N GLU A 125 -13.74 4.92 -12.56
CA GLU A 125 -12.58 5.85 -12.63
C GLU A 125 -11.52 5.45 -13.68
N CYS A 126 -11.47 4.19 -14.10
CA CYS A 126 -10.52 3.72 -15.11
C CYS A 126 -11.00 3.91 -16.56
N TRP A 127 -12.30 4.14 -16.79
CA TRP A 127 -12.90 4.06 -18.12
C TRP A 127 -13.23 5.44 -18.69
N TRP A 128 -12.84 5.69 -19.95
CA TRP A 128 -13.18 6.92 -20.67
C TRP A 128 -14.71 7.14 -20.68
N PRO A 129 -15.21 8.37 -20.47
CA PRO A 129 -14.45 9.63 -20.40
C PRO A 129 -13.85 9.97 -19.02
N HIS A 130 -13.86 9.07 -18.04
CA HIS A 130 -13.81 9.40 -16.62
C HIS A 130 -12.48 9.19 -15.86
N GLN A 131 -11.33 9.37 -16.51
CA GLN A 131 -10.05 9.65 -15.81
C GLN A 131 -10.00 11.10 -15.30
N ILE A 132 -11.03 11.52 -14.56
CA ILE A 132 -11.22 12.92 -14.13
C ILE A 132 -10.22 13.27 -13.02
N PHE A 133 -9.94 12.32 -12.14
CA PHE A 133 -9.05 12.50 -10.98
C PHE A 133 -7.71 11.79 -11.11
N GLY A 134 -7.46 11.15 -12.26
CA GLY A 134 -6.21 10.47 -12.53
C GLY A 134 -5.04 11.46 -12.64
N ASN A 135 -3.89 11.04 -12.17
CA ASN A 135 -2.67 11.81 -12.26
C ASN A 135 -2.10 11.79 -13.69
N ARG A 136 -2.29 12.88 -14.43
CA ARG A 136 -1.83 13.03 -15.83
C ARG A 136 -0.40 13.56 -15.97
N ARG A 137 0.30 13.77 -14.84
CA ARG A 137 1.67 14.32 -14.82
C ARG A 137 2.74 13.25 -14.65
N ALA A 138 2.33 12.05 -14.27
CA ALA A 138 3.20 10.90 -14.05
C ALA A 138 3.32 10.04 -15.32
#